data_AF-A0A7K2KLR6-F1
#
_entry.id   AF-A0A7K2KLR6-F1
#
_cell.length_a   1.000
_cell.length_b   1.000
_cell.length_c   1.000
_cell.angle_alpha   90.00
_cell.angle_beta   90.00
_cell.angle_gamma   90.00
#
_symmetry.space_group_name_H-M   'P 1'
#
loop_
_entity.id
_entity.type
_entity.pdbx_description
1 polymer ?
#
loop_
_entity_poly.entity_id
_entity_poly.type
_entity_poly.pdbx_seq_one_letter_code
_entity_poly.pdbx_strand_id
1 'polypeptide(L)'
;MQHETRGVTRWRRSAFLAVPATAAVAAMATAMVQGALAANLSLTSVPFTLSSKTVAAPQGIGAVMHTIDAGGAKGAAEVGLAKAGLDGICVHAVQSVNLPVIGSLGTWSLNISSPAAATPLTSDQLVAGAGLQANKLVLDAQSLKAATATLHASDTSPNVIGAAADGAGIKSSGITDGAPGQFGLDATGGRTDIRNLNADANGATISGAITLPDLAIGVAHGDKGC
;
A
#
# COMPACT_ATOMS: atom_id res chain seq x y z
N MET A 1 -3.24 -80.30 -13.73
CA MET A 1 -3.77 -79.53 -12.58
C MET A 1 -3.23 -78.12 -12.71
N GLN A 2 -4.12 -77.15 -12.92
CA GLN A 2 -3.80 -75.74 -13.23
C GLN A 2 -3.36 -75.03 -11.93
N HIS A 3 -2.21 -74.38 -11.95
CA HIS A 3 -1.68 -73.62 -10.81
C HIS A 3 -2.40 -72.27 -10.73
N GLU A 4 -3.40 -72.17 -9.86
CA GLU A 4 -4.04 -70.91 -9.48
C GLU A 4 -3.01 -70.03 -8.76
N THR A 5 -2.51 -69.00 -9.44
CA THR A 5 -1.62 -68.00 -8.81
C THR A 5 -2.45 -67.12 -7.91
N ARG A 6 -2.55 -67.52 -6.64
CA ARG A 6 -3.19 -66.72 -5.57
C ARG A 6 -2.52 -65.35 -5.51
N GLY A 7 -3.21 -64.32 -6.00
CA GLY A 7 -2.83 -62.92 -5.89
C GLY A 7 -2.91 -62.44 -4.45
N VAL A 8 -1.95 -62.85 -3.61
CA VAL A 8 -1.86 -62.36 -2.23
C VAL A 8 -1.14 -61.01 -2.26
N THR A 9 -1.87 -59.92 -1.99
CA THR A 9 -1.27 -58.61 -1.77
C THR A 9 -0.22 -58.76 -0.66
N ARG A 10 1.06 -58.55 -1.00
CA ARG A 10 2.16 -58.64 -0.03
C ARG A 10 2.16 -57.38 0.84
N TRP A 11 1.22 -57.32 1.79
CA TRP A 11 1.05 -56.21 2.74
C TRP A 11 2.36 -55.75 3.39
N ARG A 12 3.30 -56.67 3.66
CA ARG A 12 4.62 -56.33 4.22
C ARG A 12 5.49 -55.49 3.29
N ARG A 13 5.41 -55.68 1.96
CA ARG A 13 6.15 -54.87 0.98
C ARG A 13 5.45 -53.53 0.73
N SER A 14 4.12 -53.53 0.73
CA SER A 14 3.32 -52.30 0.61
C SER A 14 3.49 -51.38 1.83
N ALA A 15 3.55 -51.94 3.04
CA ALA A 15 3.79 -51.20 4.27
C ALA A 15 5.19 -50.54 4.31
N PHE A 16 6.19 -51.20 3.73
CA PHE A 16 7.57 -50.67 3.67
C PHE A 16 7.66 -49.39 2.82
N LEU A 17 6.80 -49.22 1.81
CA LEU A 17 6.67 -47.97 1.04
C LEU A 17 5.65 -47.01 1.66
N ALA A 18 4.57 -47.52 2.22
CA ALA A 18 3.48 -46.70 2.75
C ALA A 18 3.91 -45.92 3.99
N VAL A 19 4.70 -46.52 4.90
CA VAL A 19 5.15 -45.88 6.14
C VAL A 19 6.02 -44.64 5.89
N PRO A 20 7.08 -44.67 5.05
CA PRO A 20 7.84 -43.46 4.76
C PRO A 20 7.04 -42.42 3.97
N ALA A 21 6.11 -42.85 3.10
CA ALA A 21 5.24 -41.93 2.38
C ALA A 21 4.26 -41.21 3.31
N THR A 22 3.60 -41.92 4.23
CA THR A 22 2.72 -41.31 5.23
C THR A 22 3.50 -40.47 6.24
N ALA A 23 4.71 -40.88 6.60
CA ALA A 23 5.60 -40.06 7.42
C ALA A 23 6.01 -38.76 6.71
N ALA A 24 6.29 -38.81 5.41
CA ALA A 24 6.58 -37.61 4.62
C ALA A 24 5.36 -36.68 4.50
N VAL A 25 4.17 -37.23 4.27
CA VAL A 25 2.93 -36.45 4.23
C VAL A 25 2.62 -35.85 5.61
N ALA A 26 2.83 -36.60 6.69
CA ALA A 26 2.67 -36.09 8.06
C ALA A 26 3.71 -35.01 8.38
N ALA A 27 4.96 -35.16 7.91
CA ALA A 27 6.00 -34.14 8.05
C ALA A 27 5.64 -32.86 7.27
N MET A 28 5.11 -32.99 6.06
CA MET A 28 4.61 -31.85 5.29
C MET A 28 3.39 -31.20 5.95
N ALA A 29 2.44 -32.00 6.45
CA ALA A 29 1.25 -31.50 7.14
C ALA A 29 1.61 -30.80 8.46
N THR A 30 2.56 -31.34 9.23
CA THR A 30 3.06 -30.69 10.45
C THR A 30 3.84 -29.42 10.13
N ALA A 31 4.64 -29.39 9.06
CA ALA A 31 5.30 -28.18 8.58
C ALA A 31 4.30 -27.10 8.14
N MET A 32 3.19 -27.49 7.50
CA MET A 32 2.09 -26.58 7.15
C MET A 32 1.37 -26.05 8.40
N VAL A 33 1.04 -26.92 9.36
CA VAL A 33 0.39 -26.53 10.64
C VAL A 33 1.29 -25.64 11.49
N GLN A 34 2.61 -25.85 11.46
CA GLN A 34 3.60 -25.00 12.11
C GLN A 34 3.86 -23.68 11.38
N GLY A 35 3.20 -23.44 10.23
CA GLY A 35 3.37 -22.22 9.45
C GLY A 35 4.69 -22.13 8.68
N ALA A 36 5.47 -23.22 8.58
CA ALA A 36 6.71 -23.24 7.81
C ALA A 36 6.48 -23.14 6.29
N LEU A 37 5.30 -23.55 5.82
CA LEU A 37 4.79 -23.33 4.46
C LEU A 37 3.59 -22.38 4.40
N ALA A 38 3.22 -21.76 5.52
CA ALA A 38 2.37 -20.60 5.43
C ALA A 38 3.21 -19.52 4.76
N ALA A 39 3.01 -19.33 3.46
CA ALA A 39 3.14 -18.03 2.84
C ALA A 39 2.25 -17.11 3.66
N ASN A 40 2.83 -16.59 4.75
CA ASN A 40 2.20 -15.61 5.59
C ASN A 40 2.28 -14.33 4.76
N LEU A 41 1.39 -14.22 3.78
CA LEU A 41 0.81 -12.96 3.33
C LEU A 41 0.00 -12.45 4.52
N SER A 42 0.72 -12.19 5.63
CA SER A 42 0.17 -11.47 6.74
C SER A 42 -0.13 -10.12 6.14
N LEU A 43 -1.42 -9.85 5.98
CA LEU A 43 -2.01 -8.55 5.65
C LEU A 43 -1.76 -7.57 6.81
N THR A 44 -0.54 -7.54 7.34
CA THR A 44 -0.06 -6.48 8.19
C THR A 44 0.43 -5.40 7.25
N SER A 45 -0.27 -4.27 7.24
CA SER A 45 0.07 -3.05 6.53
C SER A 45 1.59 -2.84 6.51
N VAL A 46 2.21 -3.18 5.38
CA VAL A 46 3.64 -3.01 5.22
C VAL A 46 3.86 -1.54 4.93
N PRO A 47 4.63 -0.82 5.77
CA PRO A 47 4.92 0.57 5.50
C PRO A 47 5.62 0.65 4.15
N PHE A 48 5.11 1.53 3.30
CA PHE A 48 5.67 1.82 2.01
C PHE A 48 5.91 3.32 1.90
N THR A 49 6.92 3.66 1.12
CA THR A 49 7.22 5.04 0.79
C THR A 49 6.60 5.35 -0.56
N LEU A 50 5.80 6.40 -0.63
CA LEU A 50 5.23 6.92 -1.86
C LEU A 50 5.91 8.25 -2.17
N SER A 51 6.58 8.33 -3.31
CA SER A 51 7.24 9.54 -3.76
C SER A 51 6.77 9.98 -5.14
N SER A 52 6.72 11.29 -5.35
CA SER A 52 6.36 11.91 -6.64
C SER A 52 7.03 13.27 -6.78
N LYS A 53 7.44 13.64 -8.01
CA LYS A 53 8.14 14.91 -8.26
C LYS A 53 7.22 16.12 -8.12
N THR A 54 6.02 16.03 -8.69
CA THR A 54 5.03 17.10 -8.66
C THR A 54 3.66 16.46 -8.49
N VAL A 55 2.87 16.97 -7.55
CA VAL A 55 1.49 16.55 -7.34
C VAL A 55 0.60 17.78 -7.42
N ALA A 56 -0.45 17.69 -8.22
CA ALA A 56 -1.47 18.72 -8.36
C ALA A 56 -2.82 18.15 -7.94
N ALA A 57 -3.44 18.77 -6.93
CA ALA A 57 -4.78 18.44 -6.48
C ALA A 57 -5.73 19.58 -6.88
N PRO A 58 -6.42 19.50 -8.03
CA PRO A 58 -7.31 20.58 -8.50
C PRO A 58 -8.52 20.83 -7.60
N GLN A 59 -8.86 19.88 -6.71
CA GLN A 59 -9.96 20.01 -5.75
C GLN A 59 -9.44 20.16 -4.31
N GLY A 60 -8.14 20.48 -4.17
CA GLY A 60 -7.50 20.62 -2.89
C GLY A 60 -7.26 19.28 -2.18
N ILE A 61 -6.89 19.38 -0.91
CA ILE A 61 -6.59 18.24 -0.05
C ILE A 61 -7.37 18.33 1.26
N GLY A 62 -7.76 17.18 1.79
CA GLY A 62 -8.23 17.06 3.17
C GLY A 62 -7.22 16.20 3.94
N ALA A 63 -6.95 16.53 5.19
CA ALA A 63 -6.21 15.64 6.07
C ALA A 63 -6.89 15.55 7.43
N VAL A 64 -6.96 14.36 8.02
CA VAL A 64 -7.52 14.14 9.35
C VAL A 64 -6.62 13.27 10.20
N MET A 65 -6.66 13.48 11.50
CA MET A 65 -6.08 12.54 12.44
C MET A 65 -6.96 11.29 12.49
N HIS A 66 -6.45 10.15 12.02
CA HIS A 66 -7.22 8.90 11.96
C HIS A 66 -6.92 8.01 13.16
N THR A 67 -5.65 7.60 13.34
CA THR A 67 -5.26 6.75 14.48
C THR A 67 -4.31 7.50 15.41
N ILE A 68 -4.62 7.45 16.70
CA ILE A 68 -3.65 7.68 17.78
C ILE A 68 -3.68 6.38 18.58
N ASP A 69 -2.62 5.59 18.53
CA ASP A 69 -2.52 4.39 19.35
C ASP A 69 -2.55 4.80 20.84
N ALA A 70 -3.55 4.32 21.59
CA ALA A 70 -3.74 4.65 23.00
C ALA A 70 -2.67 3.92 23.86
N GLY A 71 -1.43 4.41 23.79
CA GLY A 71 -0.27 3.85 24.46
C GLY A 71 0.99 3.70 23.60
N GLY A 72 0.92 4.02 22.30
CA GLY A 72 2.04 3.92 21.36
C GLY A 72 2.39 5.25 20.69
N ALA A 73 3.66 5.44 20.30
CA ALA A 73 4.12 6.64 19.59
C ALA A 73 3.72 6.69 18.09
N LYS A 74 2.79 5.83 17.65
CA LYS A 74 2.38 5.72 16.26
C LYS A 74 1.03 6.40 16.07
N GLY A 75 1.07 7.60 15.49
CA GLY A 75 -0.11 8.24 14.91
C GLY A 75 -0.09 8.08 13.39
N ALA A 76 -1.27 7.97 12.79
CA ALA A 76 -1.43 8.08 11.33
C ALA A 76 -2.44 9.16 11.00
N ALA A 77 -2.12 9.94 9.98
CA ALA A 77 -3.01 10.91 9.38
C ALA A 77 -3.52 10.36 8.07
N GLU A 78 -4.82 10.47 7.87
CA GLU A 78 -5.44 10.16 6.59
C GLU A 78 -5.44 11.42 5.73
N VAL A 79 -4.91 11.33 4.52
CA VAL A 79 -4.81 12.44 3.57
C VAL A 79 -5.59 12.09 2.31
N GLY A 80 -6.67 12.82 2.07
CA GLY A 80 -7.58 12.66 0.94
C GLY A 80 -7.27 13.63 -0.18
N LEU A 81 -7.24 13.10 -1.40
CA LEU A 81 -7.15 13.82 -2.65
C LEU A 81 -8.30 13.36 -3.56
N ALA A 82 -9.31 14.21 -3.72
CA ALA A 82 -10.48 13.89 -4.55
C ALA A 82 -10.10 13.62 -6.01
N LYS A 83 -9.13 14.40 -6.50
CA LYS A 83 -8.48 14.22 -7.78
C LYS A 83 -7.03 14.66 -7.65
N ALA A 84 -6.11 13.87 -8.17
CA ALA A 84 -4.69 14.17 -8.13
C ALA A 84 -4.04 13.86 -9.48
N GLY A 85 -3.27 14.81 -10.00
CA GLY A 85 -2.32 14.60 -11.08
C GLY A 85 -0.93 14.45 -10.50
N LEU A 86 -0.19 13.39 -10.84
CA LEU A 86 1.15 13.10 -10.34
C LEU A 86 2.16 13.02 -11.48
N ASP A 87 3.32 13.62 -11.29
CA ASP A 87 4.46 13.52 -12.20
C ASP A 87 5.43 12.44 -11.73
N GLY A 88 5.19 11.25 -12.25
CA GLY A 88 5.83 10.01 -11.81
C GLY A 88 5.41 9.60 -10.41
N ILE A 89 5.50 8.30 -10.16
CA ILE A 89 5.31 7.73 -8.84
C ILE A 89 6.35 6.65 -8.61
N CYS A 90 6.87 6.58 -7.40
CA CYS A 90 7.59 5.42 -6.91
C CYS A 90 6.97 5.02 -5.57
N VAL A 91 6.38 3.83 -5.55
CA VAL A 91 5.90 3.16 -4.36
C VAL A 91 6.89 2.04 -4.05
N HIS A 92 7.60 2.17 -2.93
CA HIS A 92 8.61 1.22 -2.50
C HIS A 92 8.25 0.66 -1.14
N ALA A 93 8.00 -0.66 -1.08
CA ALA A 93 7.66 -1.40 0.13
C ALA A 93 8.74 -2.44 0.42
N VAL A 94 9.25 -2.48 1.66
CA VAL A 94 10.26 -3.46 2.09
C VAL A 94 9.63 -4.46 3.04
N GLN A 95 9.78 -5.75 2.73
CA GLN A 95 9.31 -6.85 3.53
C GLN A 95 10.45 -7.77 3.91
N SER A 96 10.61 -8.03 5.21
CA SER A 96 11.53 -9.05 5.70
C SER A 96 10.82 -10.38 5.78
N VAL A 97 11.28 -11.37 5.02
CA VAL A 97 10.69 -12.72 5.04
C VAL A 97 11.50 -13.58 6.00
N ASN A 98 10.89 -13.97 7.12
CA ASN A 98 11.49 -14.88 8.09
C ASN A 98 10.67 -16.16 8.18
N LEU A 99 11.27 -17.30 7.83
CA LEU A 99 10.61 -18.59 7.93
C LEU A 99 11.02 -19.30 9.24
N PRO A 100 10.06 -19.85 10.01
CA PRO A 100 10.32 -20.43 11.33
C PRO A 100 11.37 -21.55 11.34
N VAL A 101 11.51 -22.29 10.23
CA VAL A 101 12.38 -23.49 10.13
C VAL A 101 13.64 -23.26 9.31
N ILE A 102 13.59 -22.37 8.32
CA ILE A 102 14.69 -22.15 7.35
C ILE A 102 15.52 -20.90 7.70
N GLY A 103 15.05 -20.09 8.67
CA GLY A 103 15.66 -18.81 9.03
C GLY A 103 15.20 -17.67 8.11
N SER A 104 15.91 -16.53 8.20
CA SER A 104 15.61 -15.37 7.37
C SER A 104 15.96 -15.64 5.91
N LEU A 105 14.97 -15.49 5.02
CA LEU A 105 15.14 -15.53 3.57
C LEU A 105 15.61 -14.18 2.99
N GLY A 106 16.00 -13.25 3.86
CA GLY A 106 16.41 -11.90 3.49
C GLY A 106 15.25 -10.91 3.37
N THR A 107 15.62 -9.68 2.99
CA THR A 107 14.71 -8.57 2.71
C THR A 107 14.33 -8.58 1.24
N TRP A 108 13.06 -8.37 0.94
CA TRP A 108 12.53 -8.23 -0.41
C TRP A 108 11.86 -6.86 -0.53
N SER A 109 12.02 -6.21 -1.67
CA SER A 109 11.36 -4.95 -1.99
C SER A 109 10.37 -5.14 -3.13
N LEU A 110 9.19 -4.54 -2.99
CA LEU A 110 8.21 -4.39 -4.05
C LEU A 110 8.22 -2.94 -4.50
N ASN A 111 8.48 -2.73 -5.79
CA ASN A 111 8.44 -1.44 -6.44
C ASN A 111 7.25 -1.37 -7.40
N ILE A 112 6.39 -0.39 -7.22
CA ILE A 112 5.38 0.00 -8.19
C ILE A 112 5.73 1.41 -8.64
N SER A 113 6.11 1.57 -9.90
CA SER A 113 6.58 2.85 -10.41
C SER A 113 5.93 3.21 -11.74
N SER A 114 5.85 4.51 -11.98
CA SER A 114 5.53 5.10 -13.28
C SER A 114 6.55 6.19 -13.53
N PRO A 115 7.19 6.23 -14.71
CA PRO A 115 8.26 7.17 -15.00
C PRO A 115 7.75 8.61 -14.92
N ALA A 116 8.51 9.47 -14.26
CA ALA A 116 8.30 10.91 -14.31
C ALA A 116 8.75 11.47 -15.66
N ALA A 117 8.16 12.59 -16.07
CA ALA A 117 8.62 13.31 -17.25
C ALA A 117 10.08 13.76 -17.09
N ALA A 118 10.80 13.87 -18.22
CA ALA A 118 12.20 14.32 -18.25
C ALA A 118 12.33 15.74 -17.66
N THR A 119 11.38 16.61 -18.01
CA THR A 119 11.17 17.91 -17.38
C THR A 119 9.97 17.82 -16.44
N PRO A 120 10.08 18.22 -15.16
CA PRO A 120 8.98 18.13 -14.22
C PRO A 120 7.73 18.83 -14.75
N LEU A 121 6.62 18.10 -14.82
CA LEU A 121 5.36 18.65 -15.31
C LEU A 121 4.91 19.79 -14.40
N THR A 122 4.36 20.85 -15.00
CA THR A 122 3.71 21.87 -14.19
C THR A 122 2.39 21.34 -13.67
N SER A 123 1.97 21.93 -12.56
CA SER A 123 0.65 21.75 -12.01
C SER A 123 -0.44 21.80 -13.10
N ASP A 124 -0.46 22.81 -13.98
CA ASP A 124 -1.50 22.94 -15.01
C ASP A 124 -1.52 21.78 -16.00
N GLN A 125 -0.34 21.29 -16.40
CA GLN A 125 -0.23 20.12 -17.27
C GLN A 125 -0.75 18.86 -16.60
N LEU A 126 -0.50 18.68 -15.30
CA LEU A 126 -1.01 17.55 -14.53
C LEU A 126 -2.53 17.57 -14.40
N VAL A 127 -3.15 18.74 -14.26
CA VAL A 127 -4.61 18.88 -14.22
C VAL A 127 -5.23 18.66 -15.61
N ALA A 128 -4.52 19.02 -16.67
CA ALA A 128 -4.93 18.75 -18.05
C ALA A 128 -4.80 17.27 -18.44
N GLY A 129 -4.17 16.43 -17.61
CA GLY A 129 -4.06 14.98 -17.84
C GLY A 129 -2.73 14.52 -18.42
N ALA A 130 -1.69 15.37 -18.46
CA ALA A 130 -0.39 15.00 -19.05
C ALA A 130 0.43 14.00 -18.21
N GLY A 131 0.05 13.79 -16.95
CA GLY A 131 0.70 12.83 -16.05
C GLY A 131 -0.27 11.81 -15.47
N LEU A 132 0.18 11.05 -14.46
CA LEU A 132 -0.62 10.05 -13.77
C LEU A 132 -1.86 10.70 -13.16
N GLN A 133 -3.03 10.10 -13.37
CA GLN A 133 -4.29 10.61 -12.80
C GLN A 133 -4.81 9.64 -11.75
N ALA A 134 -5.08 10.13 -10.55
CA ALA A 134 -5.74 9.37 -9.49
C ALA A 134 -7.02 10.08 -9.07
N ASN A 135 -8.09 9.31 -8.88
CA ASN A 135 -9.39 9.81 -8.47
C ASN A 135 -9.78 9.19 -7.12
N LYS A 136 -10.14 10.01 -6.14
CA LYS A 136 -10.39 9.61 -4.75
C LYS A 136 -9.25 8.79 -4.17
N LEU A 137 -8.05 9.36 -4.18
CA LEU A 137 -6.89 8.79 -3.53
C LEU A 137 -6.87 9.20 -2.07
N VAL A 138 -6.81 8.23 -1.18
CA VAL A 138 -6.73 8.42 0.27
C VAL A 138 -5.47 7.72 0.75
N LEU A 139 -4.59 8.44 1.43
CA LEU A 139 -3.33 7.93 1.96
C LEU A 139 -3.42 7.86 3.48
N ASP A 140 -3.21 6.67 4.05
CA ASP A 140 -2.96 6.52 5.49
C ASP A 140 -1.46 6.66 5.72
N ALA A 141 -1.03 7.87 6.09
CA ALA A 141 0.35 8.27 6.20
C ALA A 141 0.75 8.59 7.64
N GLN A 142 1.86 8.02 8.09
CA GLN A 142 2.50 8.41 9.35
C GLN A 142 3.18 9.78 9.21
N SER A 143 3.68 10.07 8.02
CA SER A 143 4.40 11.29 7.70
C SER A 143 4.19 11.61 6.22
N LEU A 144 3.83 12.86 5.93
CA LEU A 144 3.76 13.39 4.57
C LEU A 144 4.63 14.64 4.52
N LYS A 145 5.69 14.57 3.72
CA LYS A 145 6.68 15.63 3.54
C LYS A 145 6.68 16.07 2.10
N ALA A 146 6.87 17.36 1.89
CA ALA A 146 7.07 17.95 0.58
C ALA A 146 8.13 19.03 0.68
N ALA A 147 8.85 19.28 -0.42
CA ALA A 147 9.77 20.42 -0.48
C ALA A 147 9.00 21.74 -0.44
N THR A 148 7.90 21.82 -1.19
CA THR A 148 6.95 22.92 -1.12
C THR A 148 5.52 22.41 -1.31
N ALA A 149 4.57 22.98 -0.58
CA ALA A 149 3.15 22.76 -0.76
C ALA A 149 2.44 24.11 -0.72
N THR A 150 1.75 24.46 -1.81
CA THR A 150 0.98 25.71 -1.92
C THR A 150 -0.49 25.34 -1.93
N LEU A 151 -1.20 25.71 -0.87
CA LEU A 151 -2.63 25.47 -0.72
C LEU A 151 -3.35 26.76 -1.10
N HIS A 152 -3.89 26.81 -2.31
CA HIS A 152 -4.64 27.96 -2.77
C HIS A 152 -6.03 27.94 -2.14
N ALA A 153 -6.54 29.11 -1.79
CA ALA A 153 -7.88 29.29 -1.25
C ALA A 153 -8.56 30.47 -1.95
N SER A 154 -9.88 30.55 -1.79
CA SER A 154 -10.67 31.71 -2.16
C SER A 154 -11.34 32.30 -0.93
N ASP A 155 -11.75 33.56 -0.99
CA ASP A 155 -12.43 34.23 0.14
C ASP A 155 -13.72 33.50 0.55
N THR A 156 -14.39 32.83 -0.40
CA THR A 156 -15.62 32.06 -0.17
C THR A 156 -15.37 30.64 0.33
N SER A 157 -14.16 30.11 0.11
CA SER A 157 -13.77 28.77 0.52
C SER A 157 -12.34 28.84 1.08
N PRO A 158 -12.18 29.29 2.34
CA PRO A 158 -10.87 29.39 2.97
C PRO A 158 -10.32 27.99 3.32
N ASN A 159 -9.00 27.90 3.41
CA ASN A 159 -8.35 26.72 4.01
C ASN A 159 -8.47 26.81 5.54
N VAL A 160 -8.92 25.73 6.17
CA VAL A 160 -9.19 25.68 7.62
C VAL A 160 -8.28 24.65 8.28
N ILE A 161 -7.46 25.11 9.22
CA ILE A 161 -6.67 24.27 10.12
C ILE A 161 -7.49 24.06 11.39
N GLY A 162 -7.73 22.82 11.79
CA GLY A 162 -8.68 22.48 12.86
C GLY A 162 -10.11 22.34 12.37
N ALA A 163 -10.29 22.01 11.09
CA ALA A 163 -11.59 21.58 10.57
C ALA A 163 -12.03 20.28 11.26
N ALA A 164 -13.34 20.11 11.44
CA ALA A 164 -13.87 18.85 11.93
C ALA A 164 -13.64 17.74 10.88
N ALA A 165 -13.13 16.58 11.30
CA ALA A 165 -12.85 15.47 10.39
C ALA A 165 -14.10 14.94 9.65
N ASP A 166 -15.30 15.17 10.19
CA ASP A 166 -16.58 14.86 9.55
C ASP A 166 -17.16 16.02 8.71
N GLY A 167 -16.39 17.09 8.54
CA GLY A 167 -16.74 18.28 7.76
C GLY A 167 -16.98 17.98 6.28
N ALA A 168 -17.83 18.79 5.65
CA ALA A 168 -18.20 18.60 4.24
C ALA A 168 -17.01 18.70 3.28
N GLY A 169 -16.06 19.62 3.53
CA GLY A 169 -14.87 19.75 2.70
C GLY A 169 -13.94 18.54 2.84
N ILE A 170 -13.68 18.06 4.06
CA ILE A 170 -12.95 16.80 4.29
C ILE A 170 -13.60 15.62 3.56
N LYS A 171 -14.93 15.46 3.66
CA LYS A 171 -15.66 14.42 2.92
C LYS A 171 -15.52 14.54 1.41
N SER A 172 -15.47 15.77 0.90
CA SER A 172 -15.26 16.03 -0.52
C SER A 172 -13.89 15.58 -1.02
N SER A 173 -12.88 15.53 -0.12
CA SER A 173 -11.53 15.04 -0.42
C SER A 173 -11.43 13.52 -0.57
N GLY A 174 -12.47 12.77 -0.17
CA GLY A 174 -12.54 11.30 -0.24
C GLY A 174 -12.49 10.59 1.12
N ILE A 175 -12.18 11.31 2.20
CA ILE A 175 -12.14 10.80 3.58
C ILE A 175 -13.58 10.70 4.10
N THR A 176 -14.11 9.49 4.29
CA THR A 176 -15.53 9.29 4.66
C THR A 176 -15.77 8.82 6.09
N ASP A 177 -14.71 8.43 6.78
CA ASP A 177 -14.69 7.82 8.11
C ASP A 177 -14.15 8.74 9.20
N GLY A 178 -13.94 10.03 8.89
CA GLY A 178 -13.58 11.04 9.87
C GLY A 178 -14.60 11.13 11.01
N ALA A 179 -14.12 10.99 12.25
CA ALA A 179 -14.97 11.04 13.45
C ALA A 179 -15.25 12.49 13.89
N PRO A 180 -16.47 12.79 14.40
CA PRO A 180 -16.78 14.11 14.92
C PRO A 180 -15.83 14.53 16.04
N GLY A 181 -15.34 15.77 16.00
CA GLY A 181 -14.42 16.32 17.01
C GLY A 181 -12.94 15.98 16.80
N GLN A 182 -12.59 15.19 15.77
CA GLN A 182 -11.19 15.01 15.38
C GLN A 182 -10.65 16.23 14.64
N PHE A 183 -9.36 16.50 14.83
CA PHE A 183 -8.65 17.57 14.16
C PHE A 183 -8.37 17.22 12.71
N GLY A 184 -8.68 18.14 11.80
CA GLY A 184 -8.34 18.04 10.39
C GLY A 184 -7.84 19.34 9.79
N LEU A 185 -7.19 19.22 8.65
CA LEU A 185 -6.87 20.29 7.72
C LEU A 185 -7.82 20.16 6.53
N ASP A 186 -8.69 21.15 6.36
CA ASP A 186 -9.51 21.28 5.16
C ASP A 186 -8.87 22.31 4.24
N ALA A 187 -8.24 21.85 3.17
CA ALA A 187 -7.73 22.69 2.11
C ALA A 187 -8.41 22.37 0.77
N THR A 188 -9.72 22.08 0.81
CA THR A 188 -10.56 21.84 -0.37
C THR A 188 -11.09 23.13 -0.99
N GLY A 189 -10.76 24.28 -0.40
CA GLY A 189 -11.23 25.59 -0.83
C GLY A 189 -10.56 26.12 -2.11
N GLY A 190 -9.55 25.43 -2.61
CA GLY A 190 -8.90 25.71 -3.87
C GLY A 190 -7.92 24.61 -4.26
N ARG A 191 -7.17 24.85 -5.33
CA ARG A 191 -6.15 23.93 -5.80
C ARG A 191 -5.01 23.78 -4.79
N THR A 192 -4.42 22.59 -4.69
CA THR A 192 -3.16 22.39 -3.96
C THR A 192 -2.05 21.91 -4.89
N ASP A 193 -0.90 22.56 -4.81
CA ASP A 193 0.30 22.25 -5.60
C ASP A 193 1.44 21.80 -4.70
N ILE A 194 1.97 20.61 -4.94
CA ILE A 194 2.99 19.98 -4.10
C ILE A 194 4.21 19.62 -4.96
N ARG A 195 5.42 19.91 -4.46
CA ARG A 195 6.69 19.56 -5.08
C ARG A 195 7.50 18.62 -4.19
N ASN A 196 8.08 17.59 -4.80
CA ASN A 196 8.85 16.52 -4.16
C ASN A 196 8.09 15.91 -2.99
N LEU A 197 6.93 15.34 -3.27
CA LEU A 197 6.14 14.63 -2.29
C LEU A 197 6.88 13.36 -1.87
N ASN A 198 6.96 13.13 -0.57
CA ASN A 198 7.41 11.88 0.05
C ASN A 198 6.48 11.56 1.22
N ALA A 199 5.72 10.48 1.10
CA ALA A 199 4.78 10.01 2.11
C ALA A 199 5.20 8.63 2.64
N ASP A 200 5.38 8.54 3.95
CA ASP A 200 5.56 7.30 4.69
C ASP A 200 4.17 6.76 5.04
N ALA A 201 3.67 5.82 4.24
CA ALA A 201 2.29 5.35 4.29
C ALA A 201 2.19 3.89 4.71
N ASN A 202 1.18 3.57 5.52
CA ASN A 202 0.83 2.19 5.84
C ASN A 202 -0.29 1.67 4.94
N GLY A 203 -1.03 2.58 4.29
CA GLY A 203 -2.13 2.26 3.38
C GLY A 203 -2.33 3.33 2.33
N ALA A 204 -2.79 2.91 1.15
CA ALA A 204 -3.33 3.79 0.13
C ALA A 204 -4.59 3.16 -0.42
N THR A 205 -5.69 3.91 -0.37
CA THR A 205 -7.00 3.49 -0.86
C THR A 205 -7.37 4.36 -2.03
N ILE A 206 -7.75 3.74 -3.15
CA ILE A 206 -8.20 4.44 -4.36
C ILE A 206 -9.61 3.96 -4.64
N SER A 207 -10.60 4.78 -4.31
CA SER A 207 -12.02 4.44 -4.54
C SER A 207 -12.51 4.81 -5.94
N GLY A 208 -11.68 5.52 -6.72
CA GLY A 208 -11.94 5.85 -8.13
C GLY A 208 -11.00 5.09 -9.06
N ALA A 209 -10.69 5.72 -10.20
CA ALA A 209 -9.71 5.19 -11.15
C ALA A 209 -8.31 5.76 -10.87
N ILE A 210 -7.29 4.95 -11.13
CA ILE A 210 -5.90 5.40 -11.26
C ILE A 210 -5.39 5.03 -12.65
N THR A 211 -4.82 6.01 -13.35
CA THR A 211 -4.24 5.84 -14.68
C THR A 211 -2.74 6.11 -14.58
N LEU A 212 -1.95 5.03 -14.54
CA LEU A 212 -0.49 5.08 -14.51
C LEU A 212 0.06 4.88 -15.94
N PRO A 213 0.71 5.89 -16.55
CA PRO A 213 1.44 5.67 -17.79
C PRO A 213 2.66 4.77 -17.51
N ASP A 214 2.96 3.85 -18.43
CA ASP A 214 4.16 2.99 -18.35
C ASP A 214 4.37 2.32 -16.98
N LEU A 215 3.30 1.74 -16.44
CA LEU A 215 3.31 1.04 -15.15
C LEU A 215 4.37 -0.07 -15.13
N ALA A 216 5.33 0.05 -14.22
CA ALA A 216 6.33 -0.96 -13.94
C ALA A 216 6.14 -1.49 -12.51
N ILE A 217 5.87 -2.78 -12.40
CA ILE A 217 5.81 -3.50 -11.12
C ILE A 217 6.96 -4.50 -11.09
N GLY A 218 7.83 -4.38 -10.09
CA GLY A 218 9.01 -5.21 -9.94
C GLY A 218 9.22 -5.65 -8.50
N VAL A 219 9.71 -6.87 -8.32
CA VAL A 219 10.15 -7.39 -7.04
C VAL A 219 11.66 -7.57 -7.09
N ALA A 220 12.37 -7.05 -6.09
CA ALA A 220 13.81 -7.15 -6.01
C ALA A 220 14.25 -7.73 -4.66
N HIS A 221 15.36 -8.48 -4.68
CA HIS A 221 16.02 -8.89 -3.45
C HIS A 221 16.84 -7.74 -2.88
N GLY A 222 16.70 -7.48 -1.59
CA GLY A 222 17.26 -6.33 -0.88
C GLY A 222 16.29 -5.15 -0.76
N ASP A 223 16.74 -4.11 -0.07
CA ASP A 223 16.14 -2.77 -0.08
C ASP A 223 16.65 -2.04 -1.34
N LYS A 224 15.84 -2.06 -2.40
CA LYS A 224 16.15 -1.39 -3.66
C LYS A 224 14.96 -0.54 -4.06
N GLY A 225 15.00 0.74 -3.71
CA GLY A 225 14.04 1.70 -4.22
C GLY A 225 14.11 1.88 -5.74
N CYS A 226 12.98 2.32 -6.29
CA CYS A 226 13.01 3.23 -7.42
C CYS A 226 13.53 4.62 -6.97
#